data_AF-A0A485C6M7-F1
#
_entry.id   AF-A0A485C6M7-F1
#
_cell.length_a   1.000
_cell.length_b   1.000
_cell.length_c   1.000
_cell.angle_alpha   90.00
_cell.angle_beta   90.00
_cell.angle_gamma   90.00
#
_symmetry.space_group_name_H-M   'P 1'
#
loop_
_entity.id
_entity.type
_entity.pdbx_description
1 polymer ?
#
loop_
_entity_poly.entity_id
_entity_poly.type
_entity_poly.pdbx_seq_one_letter_code
_entity_poly.pdbx_strand_id
1 'polypeptide(L)' 'MTDELAHSSIRFSLGRFTTEEEIDYTINLVRNSIGRLRDLSPLWEMFKQGVDLNSIEWSHH' A
#
# COMPACT_ATOMS: atom_id res chain seq x y z
N MET A 1 -14.93 5.14 -6.31
CA MET A 1 -13.76 4.41 -5.78
C MET A 1 -13.58 3.21 -6.69
N THR A 2 -12.41 3.03 -7.31
CA THR A 2 -12.15 1.86 -8.16
C THR A 2 -11.96 0.63 -7.27
N ASP A 3 -12.33 -0.56 -7.75
CA ASP A 3 -12.20 -1.82 -7.00
C ASP A 3 -10.75 -2.08 -6.54
N GLU A 4 -9.77 -1.63 -7.33
CA GLU A 4 -8.34 -1.69 -6.96
C GLU A 4 -8.01 -0.85 -5.73
N LEU A 5 -8.53 0.38 -5.66
CA LEU A 5 -8.34 1.24 -4.50
C LEU A 5 -8.94 0.63 -3.24
N ALA A 6 -10.06 -0.09 -3.36
CA ALA A 6 -10.66 -0.82 -2.25
C ALA A 6 -9.77 -1.99 -1.81
N HIS A 7 -9.20 -2.74 -2.76
CA HIS A 7 -8.30 -3.86 -2.47
C HIS A 7 -6.98 -3.43 -1.81
N SER A 8 -6.49 -2.22 -2.09
CA SER A 8 -5.26 -1.69 -1.50
C SER A 8 -5.50 -0.76 -0.29
N SER A 9 -6.74 -0.67 0.21
CA SER A 9 -7.08 0.22 1.33
C SER A 9 -7.00 -0.49 2.68
N ILE A 10 -6.40 0.17 3.67
CA ILE A 10 -6.39 -0.25 5.07
C ILE A 10 -7.01 0.87 5.92
N ARG A 11 -7.94 0.50 6.81
CA ARG A 11 -8.55 1.43 7.77
C ARG A 11 -7.96 1.23 9.16
N PHE A 12 -7.39 2.28 9.72
CA PHE A 12 -6.94 2.32 11.10
C PHE A 12 -8.02 2.96 11.98
N SER A 13 -8.39 2.31 13.07
CA SER A 13 -9.31 2.82 14.07
C SER A 13 -8.57 3.01 15.38
N LEU A 14 -8.63 4.20 15.95
CA LEU A 14 -7.97 4.55 17.22
C LEU A 14 -9.00 4.63 18.34
N GLY A 15 -8.59 4.36 19.58
CA GLY A 15 -9.49 4.37 20.74
C GLY A 15 -8.84 4.93 21.99
N ARG A 16 -9.59 4.97 23.11
CA ARG A 16 -9.15 5.53 24.40
C ARG A 16 -7.89 4.88 25.00
N PHE A 17 -7.50 3.73 24.49
CA PHE A 17 -6.36 2.95 24.96
C PHE A 17 -5.18 2.99 23.99
N THR A 18 -5.34 3.63 22.82
CA THR A 18 -4.24 3.78 21.88
C THR A 18 -3.23 4.77 22.43
N THR A 19 -1.96 4.35 22.52
CA THR A 19 -0.87 5.21 22.99
C THR A 19 -0.07 5.80 21.84
N GLU A 20 0.69 6.88 22.10
CA GLU A 20 1.56 7.48 21.08
C GLU A 20 2.62 6.49 20.59
N GLU A 21 3.15 5.65 21.48
CA GLU A 21 4.15 4.63 21.13
C GLU A 21 3.59 3.58 20.15
N GLU A 22 2.33 3.20 20.30
CA GLU A 22 1.66 2.27 19.36
C GLU A 22 1.48 2.92 17.98
N ILE A 23 1.21 4.22 17.94
CA ILE A 23 1.14 5.00 16.69
C ILE A 23 2.50 5.05 16.01
N ASP A 24 3.55 5.42 16.74
CA ASP A 24 4.92 5.49 16.21
C ASP A 24 5.40 4.14 15.71
N TYR A 25 5.11 3.07 16.44
CA TYR A 25 5.37 1.71 16.00
C TYR A 25 4.64 1.39 14.70
N THR A 26 3.33 1.69 14.63
CA THR A 26 2.49 1.40 13.47
C THR A 26 2.97 2.16 12.23
N ILE A 27 3.35 3.44 12.37
CA ILE A 27 3.90 4.24 11.27
C ILE A 27 5.15 3.57 10.69
N ASN A 28 6.09 3.18 11.55
CA ASN A 28 7.33 2.54 11.13
C ASN A 28 7.07 1.18 10.47
N LEU A 29 6.18 0.38 11.05
CA LEU A 29 5.79 -0.92 10.51
C LEU A 29 5.17 -0.79 9.12
N VAL A 30 4.22 0.13 8.95
CA VAL A 30 3.54 0.34 7.66
C VAL A 30 4.54 0.83 6.62
N ARG A 31 5.42 1.78 6.96
CA ARG A 31 6.46 2.26 6.04
C ARG A 31 7.37 1.14 5.56
N ASN A 32 7.86 0.31 6.49
CA ASN A 32 8.75 -0.81 6.16
C ASN A 32 8.04 -1.88 5.33
N SER A 33 6.78 -2.18 5.66
CA SER A 33 5.98 -3.16 4.94
C SER A 33 5.68 -2.71 3.51
N ILE A 34 5.29 -1.45 3.32
CA ILE A 34 5.07 -0.87 1.98
C ILE A 34 6.36 -0.86 1.18
N GLY A 35 7.50 -0.50 1.79
CA GLY A 35 8.81 -0.57 1.13
C GLY A 35 9.10 -1.95 0.58
N ARG A 36 9.00 -2.98 1.43
CA ARG A 36 9.21 -4.38 1.02
C ARG A 36 8.25 -4.85 -0.06
N LEU A 37 6.97 -4.50 0.03
CA LEU A 37 5.98 -4.86 -1.00
C LEU A 37 6.30 -4.22 -2.35
N ARG A 38 6.81 -2.98 -2.33
CA ARG A 38 7.23 -2.25 -3.52
C ARG A 38 8.50 -2.82 -4.14
N ASP A 39 9.47 -3.22 -3.33
CA ASP A 39 10.71 -3.86 -3.82
C ASP A 39 10.45 -5.18 -4.54
N LEU A 40 9.35 -5.87 -4.19
CA LEU A 40 8.94 -7.13 -4.82
C LEU A 40 7.94 -6.95 -5.97
N SER A 41 7.44 -5.73 -6.19
CA SER A 41 6.36 -5.48 -7.14
C SER A 41 6.91 -5.06 -8.51
N PRO A 42 6.77 -5.88 -9.57
CA PRO A 42 7.15 -5.47 -10.92
C PRO A 42 6.33 -4.27 -11.41
N LEU A 43 5.10 -4.12 -10.92
CA LEU A 43 4.23 -2.99 -11.21
C LEU A 43 4.79 -1.68 -10.64
N TRP A 44 5.38 -1.75 -9.45
CA TRP A 44 6.03 -0.60 -8.84
C TRP A 44 7.27 -0.16 -9.63
N GLU A 45 8.04 -1.11 -10.18
CA GLU A 45 9.13 -0.80 -11.09
C GLU A 45 8.64 -0.15 -12.39
N MET A 46 7.56 -0.67 -12.99
CA MET A 46 6.95 -0.08 -14.19
C MET A 46 6.43 1.35 -13.93
N PHE A 47 5.80 1.57 -12.77
CA PHE A 47 5.38 2.91 -12.34
C PHE A 47 6.58 3.88 -12.24
N LYS A 48 7.70 3.46 -11.63
CA LYS A 48 8.92 4.29 -11.54
C LYS A 48 9.52 4.61 -12.91
N GLN A 49 9.31 3.75 -13.91
CA GLN A 49 9.75 3.95 -15.29
C GLN A 49 8.80 4.84 -16.11
N GLY A 50 7.71 5.32 -15.51
CA GLY A 50 6.73 6.21 -16.16
C GLY A 50 5.74 5.47 -17.07
N VAL A 51 5.62 4.16 -16.93
CA VAL A 51 4.61 3.37 -17.65
C VAL A 51 3.22 3.68 -17.06
N ASP A 52 2.25 3.98 -17.91
CA ASP A 52 0.86 4.11 -17.49
C ASP A 52 0.30 2.73 -17.14
N LEU A 53 0.18 2.45 -15.84
CA LEU A 53 -0.34 1.18 -15.34
C LEU A 53 -1.81 0.94 -15.75
N ASN A 54 -2.57 1.99 -16.09
CA ASN A 54 -3.97 1.84 -16.55
C ASN A 54 -4.06 1.28 -17.97
N SER A 55 -2.95 1.28 -18.72
CA SER A 55 -2.87 0.74 -20.08
C SER A 55 -2.46 -0.74 -20.11
N ILE A 56 -2.12 -1.32 -18.96
CA ILE A 56 -1.74 -2.73 -18.84
C ILE A 56 -3.04 -3.54 -18.76
N GLU A 57 -3.28 -4.41 -19.74
CA GLU A 57 -4.36 -5.40 -19.62
C GLU A 57 -3.99 -6.42 -18.56
N TRP A 58 -4.64 -6.29 -17.41
CA TRP A 58 -4.59 -7.28 -16.36
C TRP A 58 -5.27 -8.55 -16.84
N SER A 59 -4.51 -9.65 -16.93
CA SER A 59 -5.10 -10.98 -17.08
C SER A 59 -5.82 -11.33 -15.78
N HIS A 60 -7.07 -10.88 -15.65
CA HIS A 60 -7.96 -11.27 -14.57
C HIS A 60 -8.29 -12.76 -14.70
N HIS A 61 -8.07 -13.51 -13.64
CA HIS A 61 -8.85 -14.69 -13.29
C HIS A 61 -9.98 -14.29 -12.35
#